data_AF-A0A950D1P7-F1
#
_entry.id   AF-A0A950D1P7-F1
#
_cell.length_a   1.000
_cell.length_b   1.000
_cell.length_c   1.000
_cell.angle_alpha   90.00
_cell.angle_beta   90.00
_cell.angle_gamma   90.00
#
_symmetry.space_group_name_H-M   'P 1'
#
loop_
_entity.id
_entity.type
_entity.pdbx_description
1 polymer ?
#
loop_
_entity_poly.entity_id
_entity_poly.type
_entity_poly.pdbx_seq_one_letter_code
_entity_poly.pdbx_strand_id
1 'polypeptide(L)' 'ETILNKSYAPLSRPLYIYVKNSALKRPEVYAFVKFYLDEVATLTEKAGYVAPNDDDKAANQKALPVPPSATAAAAK' A
#
# COMPACT_ATOMS: atom_id res chain seq x y z
N GLU A 1 -12.28 -9.26 -20.42
CA GLU A 1 -12.70 -9.28 -19.00
C GLU A 1 -11.64 -10.04 -18.22
N THR A 2 -11.03 -9.47 -17.17
CA THR A 2 -9.81 -10.01 -16.55
C THR A 2 -9.79 -9.80 -15.04
N ILE A 3 -8.92 -10.52 -14.31
CA ILE A 3 -8.78 -10.42 -12.84
C ILE A 3 -8.59 -8.97 -12.36
N LEU A 4 -7.90 -8.14 -13.17
CA LEU A 4 -7.60 -6.74 -12.88
C LEU A 4 -8.83 -5.83 -12.82
N ASN A 5 -9.90 -6.16 -13.56
CA ASN A 5 -11.12 -5.34 -13.58
C ASN A 5 -12.16 -5.81 -12.55
N LYS A 6 -11.80 -6.75 -11.66
CA LYS A 6 -12.66 -7.29 -10.58
C LYS A 6 -13.94 -7.98 -11.10
N SER A 7 -14.08 -8.20 -12.41
CA SER A 7 -15.24 -8.85 -13.04
C SER A 7 -15.20 -10.38 -12.96
N TYR A 8 -14.05 -10.96 -12.60
CA TYR A 8 -13.89 -12.40 -12.43
C TYR A 8 -14.12 -12.81 -10.97
N ALA A 9 -15.33 -12.54 -10.48
CA ALA A 9 -15.82 -13.01 -9.18
C ALA A 9 -16.37 -14.44 -9.34
N PRO A 10 -16.02 -15.41 -8.46
CA PRO A 10 -15.47 -15.24 -7.10
C PRO A 10 -13.93 -15.41 -6.96
N LEU A 11 -13.18 -15.56 -8.05
CA LEU A 11 -11.75 -15.94 -8.00
C LEU A 11 -10.80 -14.74 -7.83
N SER A 12 -11.27 -13.51 -8.04
CA SER A 12 -10.48 -12.27 -7.90
C SER A 12 -10.72 -11.61 -6.54
N ARG A 13 -10.19 -12.19 -5.46
CA ARG A 13 -10.33 -11.63 -4.09
C ARG A 13 -9.22 -10.61 -3.81
N PRO A 14 -9.53 -9.31 -3.68
CA PRO A 14 -8.53 -8.33 -3.25
C PRO A 14 -8.13 -8.57 -1.79
N LEU A 15 -6.84 -8.42 -1.51
CA LEU A 15 -6.28 -8.46 -0.16
C LEU A 15 -5.94 -7.05 0.30
N TYR A 16 -6.17 -6.78 1.58
CA TYR A 16 -5.94 -5.47 2.17
C TYR A 16 -5.07 -5.59 3.42
N ILE A 17 -4.20 -4.60 3.62
CA ILE A 17 -3.45 -4.41 4.86
C ILE A 17 -4.07 -3.25 5.64
N TYR A 18 -4.28 -3.44 6.94
CA TYR A 18 -4.84 -2.41 7.82
C TYR A 18 -3.76 -1.92 8.77
N VAL A 19 -3.34 -0.66 8.59
CA VAL A 19 -2.30 -0.05 9.41
C VAL A 19 -2.96 0.95 10.37
N LYS A 20 -2.66 0.82 11.67
CA LYS A 20 -3.16 1.76 12.68
C LYS A 20 -2.52 3.14 12.48
N ASN A 21 -3.33 4.20 12.39
CA ASN A 21 -2.86 5.57 12.19
C ASN A 21 -1.86 6.02 13.27
N SER A 22 -2.06 5.60 14.52
CA SER A 22 -1.13 5.93 15.62
C SER A 22 0.24 5.27 15.44
N ALA A 23 0.30 4.10 14.79
CA ALA A 23 1.54 3.39 14.55
C ALA A 23 2.37 4.03 13.43
N LEU A 24 1.72 4.65 12.44
CA LEU A 24 2.37 5.40 11.35
C LEU A 24 3.12 6.65 11.83
N LYS A 25 2.88 7.11 13.06
CA LYS A 25 3.68 8.18 13.69
C LYS A 25 5.11 7.75 13.99
N ARG A 26 5.36 6.44 14.09
CA ARG A 26 6.71 5.90 14.27
C ARG A 26 7.42 5.84 12.91
N PRO A 27 8.62 6.42 12.77
CA PRO A 27 9.31 6.49 11.48
C PRO A 27 9.64 5.11 10.91
N GLU A 28 9.90 4.11 11.74
CA GLU A 28 10.22 2.74 11.32
C GLU A 28 9.01 2.06 10.69
N VAL A 29 7.82 2.26 11.27
CA VAL A 29 6.56 1.71 10.74
C VAL A 29 6.21 2.39 9.43
N TYR A 30 6.37 3.71 9.37
CA TYR A 30 6.15 4.46 8.15
C TYR A 30 7.05 3.96 7.01
N ALA A 31 8.35 3.82 7.29
CA ALA A 31 9.33 3.33 6.31
C ALA A 31 8.99 1.92 5.82
N PHE A 32 8.58 1.02 6.72
CA PHE A 32 8.16 -0.33 6.35
C PHE A 32 6.94 -0.32 5.43
N VAL A 33 5.89 0.43 5.78
CA VAL A 33 4.66 0.49 4.96
C VAL A 33 4.95 1.13 3.60
N LYS A 34 5.78 2.17 3.56
CA LYS A 34 6.23 2.78 2.31
C LYS A 34 6.95 1.76 1.43
N PHE A 35 7.95 1.07 1.97
CA PHE A 35 8.70 0.03 1.25
C PHE A 35 7.77 -1.06 0.72
N TYR A 36 6.82 -1.53 1.54
CA TYR A 36 5.85 -2.53 1.13
C TYR A 36 5.01 -2.08 -0.07
N LEU A 37 4.55 -0.82 -0.08
CA LEU A 37 3.77 -0.26 -1.18
C LEU A 37 4.61 -0.02 -2.44
N ASP A 38 5.87 0.38 -2.29
CA ASP A 38 6.79 0.61 -3.42
C ASP A 38 7.16 -0.72 -4.10
N GLU A 39 7.33 -1.80 -3.34
CA GLU A 39 7.72 -3.14 -3.84
C GLU A 39 6.56 -4.11 -4.05
N VAL A 40 5.31 -3.65 -3.87
CA VAL A 40 4.13 -4.52 -3.79
C VAL A 40 3.98 -5.43 -5.02
N ALA A 41 4.30 -4.93 -6.22
CA ALA A 41 4.21 -5.71 -7.46
C ALA A 41 5.14 -6.93 -7.43
N THR A 42 6.42 -6.70 -7.13
CA THR A 42 7.45 -7.74 -7.01
C THR A 42 7.10 -8.74 -5.91
N LEU A 43 6.59 -8.26 -4.77
CA LEU A 43 6.21 -9.10 -3.63
C LEU A 43 5.00 -9.99 -3.97
N THR A 44 3.99 -9.44 -4.66
CA THR A 44 2.81 -10.21 -5.06
C THR A 44 3.14 -11.31 -6.06
N GLU A 45 3.98 -11.03 -7.06
CA GLU A 45 4.38 -12.03 -8.06
C GLU A 45 5.14 -13.20 -7.42
N LYS A 46 6.09 -12.91 -6.51
CA LYS A 46 6.82 -13.95 -5.76
C LYS A 46 5.92 -14.79 -4.87
N ALA A 47 4.85 -14.19 -4.33
CA ALA A 47 3.88 -14.86 -3.49
C ALA A 47 2.78 -15.60 -4.31
N GLY A 48 2.84 -15.56 -5.64
CA GLY A 48 1.85 -16.21 -6.52
C GLY A 48 0.54 -15.44 -6.66
N TYR A 49 0.52 -14.16 -6.30
CA TYR A 49 -0.63 -13.26 -6.47
C TYR A 49 -0.49 -12.39 -7.72
N VAL A 50 -1.62 -11.86 -8.18
CA VAL A 50 -1.66 -10.85 -9.24
C VAL A 50 -1.35 -9.49 -8.63
N ALA A 51 -0.41 -8.76 -9.22
CA ALA A 51 -0.04 -7.43 -8.77
C ALA A 51 -1.21 -6.43 -8.92
N PRO A 52 -1.30 -5.42 -8.03
CA PRO A 52 -2.25 -4.33 -8.20
C PRO A 52 -2.02 -3.61 -9.52
N ASN A 53 -3.09 -3.08 -10.14
CA ASN A 53 -2.97 -2.17 -11.28
C ASN A 53 -2.41 -0.80 -10.83
N ASP A 54 -2.07 0.05 -11.78
CA ASP A 54 -1.44 1.34 -11.47
C ASP A 54 -2.38 2.32 -10.75
N ASP A 55 -3.69 2.24 -11.00
CA ASP A 55 -4.70 3.04 -10.30
C ASP A 55 -4.76 2.69 -8.80
N ASP A 56 -4.77 1.40 -8.48
CA ASP A 56 -4.78 0.88 -7.11
C ASP A 56 -3.45 1.23 -6.41
N LYS A 57 -2.30 1.16 -7.10
CA LYS A 57 -1.00 1.60 -6.54
C LYS A 57 -1.01 3.10 -6.22
N ALA A 58 -1.50 3.94 -7.13
CA ALA A 58 -1.58 5.38 -6.93
C ALA A 58 -2.53 5.73 -5.76
N ALA A 59 -3.67 5.04 -5.66
CA ALA A 59 -4.59 5.18 -4.54
C ALA A 59 -3.94 4.80 -3.21
N ASN A 60 -3.19 3.70 -3.17
CA ASN A 60 -2.46 3.27 -1.97
C ASN A 60 -1.39 4.27 -1.54
N GLN A 61 -0.63 4.82 -2.49
CA GLN A 61 0.38 5.85 -2.21
C GLN A 61 -0.25 7.14 -1.67
N LYS A 62 -1.40 7.54 -2.22
CA LYS A 62 -2.15 8.71 -1.72
C LYS A 62 -2.74 8.49 -0.33
N ALA A 63 -3.10 7.26 0.01
CA ALA A 63 -3.63 6.90 1.32
C ALA A 63 -2.56 6.89 2.41
N LEU A 64 -1.27 6.77 2.05
CA LEU A 64 -0.16 6.89 2.98
C LEU A 64 0.02 8.36 3.40
N PRO A 65 -0.18 8.73 4.68
CA PRO A 65 0.00 10.10 5.14
C PRO A 65 1.45 10.58 4.99
N VAL A 66 1.70 11.88 5.08
CA VAL A 66 3.08 12.41 5.05
C VAL A 66 3.95 11.81 6.16
N PRO A 67 5.27 11.61 5.91
CA PRO A 67 6.17 10.99 6.87
C PRO A 67 6.19 11.78 8.18
N PRO A 68 6.23 11.10 9.34
CA PRO A 68 6.24 11.76 10.64
C PRO A 68 7.44 12.71 10.84
N SER A 69 8.55 12.51 10.12
CA SER A 69 9.70 13.43 10.14
C SER A 69 9.40 14.79 9.50
N ALA A 70 8.54 14.85 8.48
CA ALA A 70 8.13 16.11 7.86
C ALA A 70 7.13 16.88 8.74
N THR A 71 6.28 16.16 9.49
CA THR A 71 5.30 16.76 10.41
C THR A 71 5.97 17.37 11.64
N ALA A 72 7.09 16.81 12.11
CA ALA A 72 7.86 17.37 13.22
C ALA A 72 8.68 18.61 12.82
N ALA A 73 9.11 18.71 11.57
CA ALA A 73 9.90 19.83 11.06
C ALA A 73 9.06 21.10 10.78
N ALA A 74 7.75 20.97 10.56
CA ALA A 74 6.84 22.10 10.33
C ALA A 74 6.26 22.73 11.62
N ALA A 75 6.55 22.15 12.79
CA ALA A 75 6.04 22.61 14.09
C ALA A 75 7.07 23.42 14.91
N LYS A 76 8.08 24.01 14.23
CA LYS A 76 9.07 24.87 14.86
C LYS A 76 9.19 26.19 14.11
#